data_AF-A0A8T4NHD2-F1
#
_entry.id   AF-A0A8T4NHD2-F1
#
_cell.length_a   1.000
_cell.length_b   1.000
_cell.length_c   1.000
_cell.angle_alpha   90.00
_cell.angle_beta   90.00
_cell.angle_gamma   90.00
#
_symmetry.space_group_name_H-M   'P 1'
#
loop_
_entity.id
_entity.type
_entity.pdbx_description
1 polymer ?
#
loop_
_entity_poly.entity_id
_entity_poly.type
_entity_poly.pdbx_seq_one_letter_code
_entity_poly.pdbx_strand_id
1 'polypeptide(L)'
;MSRYSFVSKGRVKSGKELQARLRKSRKIELKRINAIVKAYKNPAYREKLGKAQHARFRDKRVRKEFSEKIRNFFMKNPDAFKEFLKHGKNPLKKHLRTKQKFLVRSKGEQKIANFLYENKIPCLYESISLMITKKPFRGNICTPDFYIPHWNIFVEFYGGYPLAWKKKVLKNKLYPAHRIPVIGITPAELKNLDYFLLKQGERLSRSRIARKFRVSKWIK
;
A
#
# COMPACT_ATOMS: atom_id res chain seq x y z
N MET A 1 -30.47 17.30 42.99
CA MET A 1 -29.16 16.60 42.89
C MET A 1 -28.49 17.00 41.57
N SER A 2 -27.47 17.84 41.67
CA SER A 2 -26.64 18.35 40.56
C SER A 2 -25.24 17.77 40.72
N ARG A 3 -24.60 17.37 39.61
CA ARG A 3 -23.14 17.34 39.40
C ARG A 3 -22.85 16.76 38.01
N TYR A 4 -22.30 17.58 37.11
CA TYR A 4 -21.02 17.34 36.42
C TYR A 4 -20.78 18.49 35.43
N SER A 5 -20.19 19.57 35.95
CA SER A 5 -19.46 20.56 35.16
C SER A 5 -18.00 20.10 35.06
N PHE A 6 -17.56 19.63 33.88
CA PHE A 6 -16.14 19.45 33.60
C PHE A 6 -15.64 20.60 32.73
N VAL A 7 -14.89 21.48 33.37
CA VAL A 7 -14.17 22.59 32.75
C VAL A 7 -12.97 22.02 31.98
N SER A 8 -13.01 22.01 30.64
CA SER A 8 -11.83 21.74 29.82
C SER A 8 -11.05 23.03 29.55
N LYS A 9 -10.27 23.49 30.53
CA LYS A 9 -9.21 24.49 30.31
C LYS A 9 -7.91 23.75 30.02
N GLY A 10 -7.54 23.60 28.75
CA GLY A 10 -6.22 23.10 28.39
C GLY A 10 -6.01 22.77 26.90
N ARG A 11 -5.09 23.51 26.27
CA ARG A 11 -4.47 23.28 24.94
C ARG A 11 -5.25 23.73 23.68
N VAL A 12 -5.45 25.05 23.57
CA VAL A 12 -5.53 25.75 22.26
C VAL A 12 -4.15 26.33 21.90
N LYS A 13 -3.11 25.49 21.94
CA LYS A 13 -1.78 25.80 21.38
C LYS A 13 -1.32 24.58 20.59
N SER A 14 -1.55 24.54 19.27
CA SER A 14 -0.77 23.67 18.37
C SER A 14 -1.04 23.86 16.87
N GLY A 15 -2.18 24.43 16.46
CA GLY A 15 -2.52 24.56 15.03
C GLY A 15 -1.53 25.42 14.22
N LYS A 16 -1.18 26.61 14.74
CA LYS A 16 -0.24 27.53 14.09
C LYS A 16 1.21 27.00 14.11
N GLU A 17 1.63 26.36 15.20
CA GLU A 17 2.96 25.75 15.31
C GLU A 17 3.13 24.52 14.40
N LEU A 18 2.10 23.68 14.28
CA LEU A 18 2.10 22.54 13.38
C LEU A 18 2.20 22.99 11.92
N GLN A 19 1.45 24.03 11.53
CA GLN A 19 1.55 24.61 10.20
C GLN A 19 2.94 25.22 9.93
N ALA A 20 3.54 25.91 10.92
CA ALA A 20 4.89 26.45 10.79
C ALA A 20 5.95 25.33 10.64
N ARG A 21 5.83 24.23 11.39
CA ARG A 21 6.70 23.05 11.27
C ARG A 21 6.58 22.38 9.89
N LEU A 22 5.35 22.21 9.38
CA LEU A 22 5.11 21.66 8.05
C LEU A 22 5.69 22.55 6.94
N ARG A 23 5.54 23.88 7.04
CA ARG A 23 6.14 24.84 6.10
C ARG A 23 7.66 24.79 6.13
N LYS A 24 8.27 24.70 7.32
CA LYS A 24 9.74 24.58 7.48
C LYS A 24 10.26 23.26 6.90
N SER A 25 9.59 22.14 7.17
CA SER A 25 9.93 20.83 6.60
C SER A 25 9.85 20.84 5.06
N ARG A 26 8.77 21.40 4.51
CA ARG A 26 8.57 21.52 3.05
C ARG A 26 9.65 22.38 2.40
N LYS A 27 10.10 23.46 3.05
CA LYS A 27 11.18 24.33 2.55
C LYS A 27 12.55 23.62 2.55
N ILE A 28 12.84 22.80 3.57
CA ILE A 28 14.06 21.97 3.63
C ILE A 28 14.03 20.90 2.53
N GLU A 29 12.89 20.26 2.31
CA GLU A 29 12.72 19.24 1.29
C GLU A 29 12.83 19.81 -0.13
N LEU A 30 12.25 20.99 -0.39
CA LEU A 30 12.42 21.74 -1.63
C LEU A 30 13.88 22.10 -1.90
N LYS A 31 14.63 22.54 -0.87
CA LYS A 31 16.08 22.81 -1.00
C LYS A 31 16.85 21.53 -1.36
N ARG A 32 16.53 20.40 -0.73
CA ARG A 32 17.14 19.10 -1.07
C ARG A 32 16.83 18.66 -2.49
N ILE A 33 15.57 18.77 -2.92
CA ILE A 33 15.16 18.43 -4.30
C ILE A 33 15.88 19.33 -5.30
N ASN A 34 15.95 20.64 -5.05
CA ASN A 34 16.64 21.57 -5.93
C ASN A 34 18.15 21.29 -5.99
N ALA A 35 18.77 20.91 -4.87
CA ALA A 35 20.17 20.48 -4.85
C ALA A 35 20.38 19.19 -5.67
N ILE A 36 19.48 18.22 -5.56
CA ILE A 36 19.51 16.99 -6.38
C ILE A 36 19.32 17.32 -7.86
N VAL A 37 18.37 18.17 -8.22
CA VAL A 37 18.13 18.61 -9.60
C VAL A 37 19.33 19.36 -10.16
N LYS A 38 19.95 20.24 -9.37
CA LYS A 38 21.17 20.97 -9.75
C LYS A 38 22.35 20.02 -9.92
N ALA A 39 22.52 19.04 -9.02
CA ALA A 39 23.50 17.97 -9.15
C ALA A 39 23.21 17.09 -10.39
N TYR A 40 21.94 16.88 -10.75
CA TYR A 40 21.53 16.16 -11.95
C TYR A 40 21.81 16.92 -13.26
N LYS A 41 22.09 18.23 -13.20
CA LYS A 41 22.59 19.00 -14.35
C LYS A 41 24.10 18.83 -14.55
N ASN A 42 24.83 18.32 -13.56
CA ASN A 42 26.26 18.02 -13.68
C ASN A 42 26.45 16.68 -14.44
N PRO A 43 27.15 16.68 -15.60
CA PRO A 43 27.40 15.49 -16.40
C PRO A 43 28.09 14.35 -15.64
N ALA A 44 29.08 14.67 -14.79
CA ALA A 44 29.82 13.68 -14.02
C ALA A 44 28.94 13.00 -12.95
N TYR A 45 28.00 13.76 -12.35
CA TYR A 45 27.07 13.22 -11.38
C TYR A 45 25.98 12.35 -12.04
N ARG A 46 25.50 12.73 -13.24
CA ARG A 46 24.63 11.87 -14.07
C ARG A 46 25.29 10.53 -14.37
N GLU A 47 26.56 10.55 -14.73
CA GLU A 47 27.32 9.33 -15.04
C GLU A 47 27.43 8.42 -13.81
N LYS A 48 27.75 8.99 -12.65
CA LYS A 48 27.84 8.24 -11.38
C LYS A 48 26.49 7.65 -10.95
N LEU A 49 25.41 8.39 -11.14
CA LEU A 49 24.03 7.97 -10.85
C LEU A 49 23.54 6.91 -11.86
N GLY A 50 23.92 7.06 -13.13
CA GLY A 50 23.73 6.09 -14.18
C GLY A 50 24.45 4.77 -13.87
N LYS A 51 25.71 4.82 -13.42
CA LYS A 51 26.47 3.64 -12.95
C LYS A 51 25.82 2.97 -11.74
N ALA A 52 25.35 3.74 -10.76
CA ALA A 52 24.66 3.21 -9.58
C ALA A 52 23.28 2.59 -9.92
N GLN A 53 22.53 3.21 -10.83
CA GLN A 53 21.30 2.64 -11.36
C GLN A 53 21.59 1.36 -12.13
N HIS A 54 22.56 1.37 -13.06
CA HIS A 54 23.00 0.19 -13.81
C HIS A 54 23.43 -0.95 -12.87
N ALA A 55 24.21 -0.67 -11.82
CA ALA A 55 24.61 -1.66 -10.83
C ALA A 55 23.40 -2.29 -10.10
N ARG A 56 22.38 -1.48 -9.79
CA ARG A 56 21.12 -1.94 -9.18
C ARG A 56 20.23 -2.75 -10.14
N PHE A 57 20.43 -2.60 -11.45
CA PHE A 57 19.66 -3.27 -12.50
C PHE A 57 20.39 -4.44 -13.19
N ARG A 58 21.66 -4.71 -12.85
CA ARG A 58 22.47 -5.83 -13.42
C ARG A 58 21.91 -7.21 -13.12
N ASP A 59 21.05 -7.36 -12.13
CA ASP A 59 20.47 -8.65 -11.79
C ASP A 59 19.24 -8.96 -12.68
N LYS A 60 19.49 -9.82 -13.68
CA LYS A 60 18.57 -10.52 -14.62
C LYS A 60 18.22 -9.82 -15.95
N ARG A 61 18.60 -10.51 -17.03
CA ARG A 61 18.58 -10.21 -18.48
C ARG A 61 17.26 -9.72 -19.11
N VAL A 62 16.19 -9.50 -18.33
CA VAL A 62 14.84 -9.13 -18.80
C VAL A 62 14.61 -7.60 -18.83
N ARG A 63 15.64 -6.78 -18.55
CA ARG A 63 15.44 -5.36 -18.19
C ARG A 63 16.00 -4.31 -19.13
N LYS A 64 16.87 -4.63 -20.10
CA LYS A 64 17.60 -3.58 -20.83
C LYS A 64 16.65 -2.71 -21.69
N GLU A 65 15.79 -3.34 -22.49
CA GLU A 65 14.79 -2.63 -23.32
C GLU A 65 13.71 -1.92 -22.48
N PHE A 66 13.22 -2.57 -21.41
CA PHE A 66 12.24 -1.97 -20.51
C PHE A 66 12.83 -0.78 -19.75
N SER A 67 14.12 -0.85 -19.40
CA SER A 67 14.89 0.23 -18.78
C SER A 67 15.11 1.38 -19.76
N GLU A 68 15.36 1.12 -21.04
CA GLU A 68 15.53 2.15 -22.06
C GLU A 68 14.22 2.86 -22.39
N LYS A 69 13.10 2.13 -22.51
CA LYS A 69 11.77 2.74 -22.69
C LYS A 69 11.40 3.62 -21.50
N ILE A 70 11.63 3.17 -20.27
CA ILE A 70 11.38 3.98 -19.06
C ILE A 70 12.33 5.17 -18.98
N ARG A 71 13.61 4.99 -19.34
CA ARG A 71 14.58 6.10 -19.39
C ARG A 71 14.15 7.15 -20.39
N ASN A 72 13.81 6.75 -21.62
CA ASN A 72 13.36 7.65 -22.67
C ASN A 72 12.05 8.35 -22.28
N PHE A 73 11.13 7.66 -21.62
CA PHE A 73 9.91 8.26 -21.08
C PHE A 73 10.22 9.38 -20.08
N PHE A 74 11.09 9.13 -19.08
CA PHE A 74 11.43 10.13 -18.07
C PHE A 74 12.31 11.27 -18.60
N MET A 75 13.12 11.02 -19.63
CA MET A 75 13.86 12.06 -20.35
C MET A 75 12.90 12.99 -21.11
N LYS A 76 11.83 12.44 -21.70
CA LYS A 76 10.78 13.22 -22.37
C LYS A 76 9.79 13.87 -21.39
N ASN A 77 9.65 13.33 -20.17
CA ASN A 77 8.68 13.77 -19.16
C ASN A 77 9.38 14.05 -17.81
N PRO A 78 10.14 15.16 -17.69
CA PRO A 78 10.93 15.44 -16.49
C PRO A 78 10.07 15.63 -15.24
N ASP A 79 8.81 16.05 -15.36
CA ASP A 79 7.92 16.21 -14.21
C ASP A 79 7.42 14.87 -13.67
N ALA A 80 7.11 13.90 -14.54
CA ALA A 80 6.84 12.53 -14.14
C ALA A 80 8.06 11.91 -13.42
N PHE A 81 9.27 12.26 -13.84
CA PHE A 81 10.49 11.82 -13.16
C PHE A 81 10.65 12.44 -11.77
N LYS A 82 10.37 13.74 -11.62
CA LYS A 82 10.35 14.41 -10.30
C LYS A 82 9.31 13.78 -9.37
N GLU A 83 8.13 13.47 -9.89
CA GLU A 83 7.06 12.83 -9.13
C GLU A 83 7.44 11.38 -8.72
N PHE A 84 8.06 10.63 -9.65
CA PHE A 84 8.63 9.31 -9.37
C PHE A 84 9.66 9.36 -8.25
N LEU A 85 10.61 10.32 -8.30
CA LEU A 85 11.64 10.49 -7.27
C LEU A 85 11.04 10.90 -5.92
N LYS A 86 9.99 11.73 -5.91
CA LYS A 86 9.32 12.20 -4.70
C LYS A 86 8.53 11.10 -4.00
N HIS A 87 7.89 10.20 -4.75
CA HIS A 87 6.97 9.22 -4.19
C HIS A 87 7.49 7.78 -4.21
N GLY A 88 8.61 7.51 -4.89
CA GLY A 88 9.20 6.16 -5.02
C GLY A 88 8.30 5.14 -5.75
N LYS A 89 7.25 5.61 -6.42
CA LYS A 89 6.23 4.81 -7.09
C LYS A 89 6.21 5.19 -8.56
N ASN A 90 6.11 4.20 -9.45
CA ASN A 90 6.00 4.43 -10.89
C ASN A 90 4.74 5.27 -11.19
N PRO A 91 4.87 6.54 -11.62
CA PRO A 91 3.72 7.42 -11.88
C PRO A 91 2.87 6.90 -13.05
N LEU A 92 3.44 6.05 -13.91
CA LEU A 92 2.76 5.42 -15.03
C LEU A 92 1.90 4.21 -14.62
N LYS A 93 1.93 3.79 -13.35
CA LYS A 93 1.11 2.65 -12.93
C LYS A 93 -0.35 3.07 -12.90
N LYS A 94 -1.04 2.84 -14.03
CA LYS A 94 -2.44 3.19 -14.24
C LYS A 94 -3.29 2.62 -13.10
N HIS A 95 -3.85 3.50 -12.28
CA HIS A 95 -4.89 3.10 -11.35
C HIS A 95 -6.14 2.74 -12.14
N LEU A 96 -6.80 1.67 -11.74
CA LEU A 96 -8.01 1.18 -12.41
C LEU A 96 -9.21 1.56 -11.55
N ARG A 97 -10.26 2.10 -12.18
CA ARG A 97 -11.50 2.47 -11.47
C ARG A 97 -12.40 1.24 -11.32
N THR A 98 -12.92 1.01 -10.12
CA THR A 98 -13.86 -0.07 -9.82
C THR A 98 -15.31 0.36 -10.05
N LYS A 99 -16.26 -0.58 -10.06
CA LYS A 99 -17.70 -0.28 -10.10
C LYS A 99 -18.16 0.54 -8.88
N GLN A 100 -17.47 0.40 -7.75
CA GLN A 100 -17.63 1.22 -6.53
C GLN A 100 -16.99 2.61 -6.62
N LYS A 101 -16.45 2.99 -7.78
CA LYS A 101 -15.85 4.30 -8.09
C LYS A 101 -14.52 4.62 -7.38
N PHE A 102 -13.92 3.70 -6.61
CA PHE A 102 -12.56 3.86 -6.09
C PHE A 102 -11.49 3.31 -7.04
N LEU A 103 -10.23 3.63 -6.73
CA LEU A 103 -9.07 3.29 -7.55
C LEU A 103 -8.26 2.12 -6.94
N VAL A 104 -7.89 1.15 -7.76
CA VAL A 104 -7.04 0.00 -7.39
C VAL A 104 -5.77 -0.08 -8.23
N ARG A 105 -4.80 -0.90 -7.81
CA ARG A 105 -3.44 -0.97 -8.38
C ARG A 105 -3.25 -2.09 -9.39
N SER A 106 -4.18 -3.04 -9.49
CA SER A 106 -4.08 -4.16 -10.43
C SER A 106 -5.43 -4.60 -11.00
N LYS A 107 -5.41 -5.25 -12.17
CA LYS A 107 -6.61 -5.84 -12.79
C LYS A 107 -7.24 -6.92 -11.90
N GLY A 108 -6.44 -7.66 -11.13
CA GLY A 108 -6.93 -8.68 -10.19
C GLY A 108 -7.71 -8.07 -9.04
N GLU A 109 -7.16 -7.02 -8.41
CA GLU A 109 -7.88 -6.24 -7.40
C GLU A 109 -9.18 -5.65 -7.98
N GLN A 110 -9.15 -5.15 -9.21
CA GLN A 110 -10.35 -4.60 -9.86
C GLN A 110 -11.43 -5.68 -10.04
N LYS A 111 -11.05 -6.89 -10.47
CA LYS A 111 -11.98 -8.01 -10.61
C LYS A 111 -12.60 -8.39 -9.26
N ILE A 112 -11.79 -8.49 -8.20
CA ILE A 112 -12.27 -8.78 -6.84
C ILE A 112 -13.25 -7.69 -6.37
N ALA A 113 -12.89 -6.41 -6.50
CA ALA A 113 -13.75 -5.30 -6.10
C ALA A 113 -15.08 -5.27 -6.87
N ASN A 114 -15.03 -5.50 -8.19
CA ASN A 114 -16.24 -5.53 -9.02
C ASN A 114 -17.13 -6.72 -8.68
N PHE A 115 -16.55 -7.90 -8.43
CA PHE A 115 -17.28 -9.08 -8.02
C PHE A 115 -17.98 -8.88 -6.66
N LEU A 116 -17.29 -8.27 -5.68
CA LEU A 116 -17.88 -7.91 -4.39
C LEU A 116 -19.04 -6.91 -4.55
N TYR A 117 -18.88 -5.92 -5.43
CA TYR A 117 -19.94 -4.96 -5.74
C TYR A 117 -21.17 -5.63 -6.37
N GLU A 118 -20.97 -6.51 -7.35
CA GLU A 118 -22.05 -7.23 -8.03
C GLU A 118 -22.85 -8.12 -7.07
N ASN A 119 -22.17 -8.71 -6.09
CA ASN A 119 -22.78 -9.51 -5.02
C ASN A 119 -23.29 -8.69 -3.83
N LYS A 120 -23.29 -7.35 -3.93
CA LYS A 120 -23.75 -6.42 -2.88
C LYS A 120 -23.01 -6.60 -1.54
N ILE A 121 -21.73 -6.98 -1.59
CA ILE A 121 -20.87 -7.14 -0.41
C ILE A 121 -20.02 -5.88 -0.22
N PRO A 122 -20.24 -5.10 0.85
CA PRO A 122 -19.42 -3.93 1.14
C PRO A 122 -17.97 -4.32 1.45
N CYS A 123 -17.02 -3.60 0.87
CA CYS A 123 -15.60 -3.78 1.15
C CYS A 123 -14.88 -2.44 1.25
N LEU A 124 -13.79 -2.41 2.01
CA LEU A 124 -12.92 -1.25 2.15
C LEU A 124 -11.54 -1.57 1.57
N TYR A 125 -11.12 -0.83 0.54
CA TYR A 125 -9.83 -1.02 -0.14
C TYR A 125 -8.69 -0.28 0.57
N GLU A 126 -7.60 -0.99 0.87
CA GLU A 126 -6.38 -0.51 1.56
C GLU A 126 -6.63 0.41 2.79
N SER A 127 -7.77 0.25 3.44
CA SER A 127 -8.25 1.16 4.50
C SER A 127 -7.63 0.88 5.87
N ILE A 128 -7.15 -0.34 6.09
CA ILE A 128 -6.68 -0.81 7.39
C ILE A 128 -5.21 -1.22 7.29
N SER A 129 -4.38 -0.53 8.06
CA SER A 129 -2.98 -0.91 8.26
C SER A 129 -2.84 -1.62 9.60
N LEU A 130 -2.40 -2.87 9.55
CA LEU A 130 -2.19 -3.73 10.70
C LEU A 130 -0.76 -3.53 11.21
N MET A 131 -0.62 -2.90 12.38
CA MET A 131 0.67 -2.76 13.04
C MET A 131 0.95 -3.98 13.91
N ILE A 132 2.01 -4.72 13.60
CA ILE A 132 2.38 -5.92 14.33
C ILE A 132 3.24 -5.56 15.55
N THR A 133 2.74 -5.85 16.74
CA THR A 133 3.40 -5.52 18.01
C THR A 133 4.08 -6.73 18.67
N LYS A 134 3.70 -7.96 18.28
CA LYS A 134 4.23 -9.19 18.87
C LYS A 134 5.39 -9.76 18.05
N LYS A 135 6.38 -10.36 18.73
CA LYS A 135 7.47 -11.12 18.10
C LYS A 135 6.92 -12.35 17.35
N PRO A 136 7.62 -12.87 16.32
CA PRO A 136 8.90 -12.38 15.78
C PRO A 136 8.77 -11.22 14.78
N PHE A 137 7.54 -10.84 14.38
CA PHE A 137 7.28 -9.84 13.34
C PHE A 137 7.05 -8.41 13.87
N ARG A 138 7.54 -8.11 15.08
CA ARG A 138 7.32 -6.82 15.74
C ARG A 138 7.88 -5.67 14.88
N GLY A 139 7.08 -4.63 14.70
CA GLY A 139 7.44 -3.46 13.89
C GLY A 139 7.00 -3.55 12.43
N ASN A 140 6.57 -4.72 11.96
CA ASN A 140 6.03 -4.86 10.61
C ASN A 140 4.67 -4.15 10.51
N ILE A 141 4.45 -3.44 9.40
CA ILE A 141 3.15 -2.88 9.03
C ILE A 141 2.65 -3.65 7.80
N CYS A 142 1.43 -4.15 7.88
CA CYS A 142 0.78 -4.85 6.77
C CYS A 142 -0.53 -4.17 6.43
N THR A 143 -0.70 -3.75 5.19
CA THR A 143 -1.97 -3.26 4.65
C THR A 143 -2.52 -4.36 3.73
N PRO A 144 -3.55 -5.11 4.14
CA PRO A 144 -4.27 -6.00 3.25
C PRO A 144 -5.00 -5.21 2.16
N ASP A 145 -5.23 -5.83 1.00
CA ASP A 145 -5.84 -5.14 -0.14
C ASP A 145 -7.31 -4.77 0.13
N PHE A 146 -8.08 -5.68 0.73
CA PHE A 146 -9.47 -5.42 1.11
C PHE A 146 -9.77 -5.87 2.53
N TYR A 147 -10.71 -5.18 3.16
CA TYR A 147 -11.39 -5.61 4.37
C TYR A 147 -12.89 -5.72 4.09
N ILE A 148 -13.50 -6.82 4.53
CA ILE A 148 -14.94 -7.08 4.40
C ILE A 148 -15.56 -6.98 5.79
N PRO A 149 -16.17 -5.84 6.16
CA PRO A 149 -16.62 -5.59 7.53
C PRO A 149 -17.66 -6.60 8.01
N HIS A 150 -18.61 -6.97 7.15
CA HIS A 150 -19.69 -7.91 7.50
C HIS A 150 -19.16 -9.29 7.92
N TRP A 151 -18.06 -9.74 7.32
CA TRP A 151 -17.44 -11.02 7.64
C TRP A 151 -16.29 -10.91 8.66
N ASN A 152 -15.85 -9.67 8.97
CA ASN A 152 -14.67 -9.39 9.79
C ASN A 152 -13.42 -10.14 9.30
N ILE A 153 -13.22 -10.17 7.98
CA ILE A 153 -12.08 -10.81 7.31
C ILE A 153 -11.37 -9.84 6.36
N PHE A 154 -10.13 -10.14 6.05
CA PHE A 154 -9.35 -9.47 5.01
C PHE A 154 -9.23 -10.32 3.75
N VAL A 155 -8.98 -9.67 2.63
CA VAL A 155 -8.65 -10.31 1.35
C VAL A 155 -7.33 -9.73 0.84
N GLU A 156 -6.44 -10.61 0.40
CA GLU A 156 -5.13 -10.26 -0.15
C GLU A 156 -4.98 -10.88 -1.54
N PHE A 157 -4.66 -10.06 -2.54
CA PHE A 157 -4.42 -10.51 -3.90
C PHE A 157 -2.91 -10.67 -4.17
N TYR A 158 -2.46 -11.92 -4.24
CA TYR A 158 -1.11 -12.29 -4.59
C TYR A 158 -0.93 -12.37 -6.12
N GLY A 159 -0.70 -11.23 -6.76
CA GLY A 159 -0.38 -11.18 -8.19
C GLY A 159 0.85 -12.02 -8.58
N GLY A 160 0.97 -12.35 -9.87
CA GLY A 160 2.00 -13.28 -10.39
C GLY A 160 3.43 -12.74 -10.53
N TYR A 161 3.80 -11.67 -9.83
CA TYR A 161 5.13 -11.05 -9.98
C TYR A 161 6.17 -11.65 -9.02
N PRO A 162 7.41 -11.96 -9.42
CA PRO A 162 8.41 -12.61 -8.55
C PRO A 162 8.72 -11.87 -7.25
N LEU A 163 8.70 -10.53 -7.23
CA LEU A 163 8.88 -9.78 -5.97
C LEU A 163 7.66 -9.86 -5.05
N ALA A 164 6.48 -10.18 -5.57
CA ALA A 164 5.29 -10.45 -4.77
C ALA A 164 5.43 -11.77 -3.98
N TRP A 165 6.26 -12.72 -4.46
CA TRP A 165 6.49 -13.99 -3.78
C TRP A 165 7.10 -13.81 -2.38
N LYS A 166 8.12 -12.96 -2.24
CA LYS A 166 8.73 -12.70 -0.91
C LYS A 166 7.71 -12.10 0.07
N LYS A 167 6.88 -11.17 -0.41
CA LYS A 167 5.80 -10.58 0.40
C LYS A 167 4.73 -11.62 0.76
N LYS A 168 4.35 -12.48 -0.19
CA LYS A 168 3.43 -13.60 0.03
C LYS A 168 3.94 -14.55 1.11
N VAL A 169 5.21 -14.99 1.01
CA VAL A 169 5.82 -15.88 2.02
C VAL A 169 5.81 -15.24 3.40
N LEU A 170 6.17 -13.95 3.51
CA LEU A 170 6.13 -13.23 4.77
C LEU A 170 4.69 -13.13 5.33
N LYS A 171 3.73 -12.69 4.52
CA LYS A 171 2.33 -12.53 4.90
C LYS A 171 1.69 -13.87 5.30
N ASN A 172 2.00 -14.95 4.60
CA ASN A 172 1.55 -16.30 4.92
C ASN A 172 2.07 -16.83 6.26
N LYS A 173 3.24 -16.36 6.74
CA LYS A 173 3.70 -16.67 8.10
C LYS A 173 3.11 -15.73 9.14
N LEU A 174 2.97 -14.46 8.78
CA LEU A 174 2.53 -13.38 9.68
C LEU A 174 1.05 -13.49 10.04
N TYR A 175 0.15 -13.66 9.06
CA TYR A 175 -1.29 -13.67 9.34
C TYR A 175 -1.72 -14.79 10.29
N PRO A 176 -1.27 -16.06 10.11
CA PRO A 176 -1.59 -17.13 11.05
C PRO A 176 -0.97 -16.89 12.44
N ALA A 177 0.29 -16.45 12.51
CA ALA A 177 0.98 -16.20 13.79
C ALA A 177 0.26 -15.17 14.66
N HIS A 178 -0.45 -14.23 14.03
CA HIS A 178 -1.20 -13.18 14.69
C HIS A 178 -2.72 -13.41 14.72
N ARG A 179 -3.19 -14.58 14.25
CA ARG A 179 -4.62 -14.92 14.15
C ARG A 179 -5.41 -13.85 13.40
N ILE A 180 -4.85 -13.34 12.31
CA ILE A 180 -5.51 -12.38 11.42
C ILE A 180 -6.31 -13.18 10.38
N PRO A 181 -7.64 -13.01 10.30
CA PRO A 181 -8.48 -13.74 9.36
C PRO A 181 -8.30 -13.16 7.95
N VAL A 182 -7.59 -13.87 7.08
CA VAL A 182 -7.28 -13.42 5.71
C VAL A 182 -7.57 -14.53 4.71
N ILE A 183 -8.17 -14.16 3.57
CA ILE A 183 -8.24 -14.98 2.37
C ILE A 183 -7.19 -14.49 1.38
N GLY A 184 -6.28 -15.38 0.98
CA GLY A 184 -5.34 -15.13 -0.11
C GLY A 184 -5.97 -15.54 -1.44
N ILE A 185 -5.91 -14.66 -2.44
CA ILE A 185 -6.37 -14.92 -3.81
C ILE A 185 -5.19 -14.75 -4.77
N THR A 186 -5.03 -15.69 -5.68
CA THR A 186 -4.02 -15.73 -6.73
C THR A 186 -4.69 -15.58 -8.10
N PRO A 187 -3.92 -15.34 -9.18
CA PRO A 187 -4.48 -15.26 -10.52
C PRO A 187 -5.27 -16.50 -10.96
N ALA A 188 -4.92 -17.69 -10.46
CA ALA A 188 -5.65 -18.92 -10.75
C ALA A 188 -7.05 -18.91 -10.10
N GLU A 189 -7.12 -18.45 -8.85
CA GLU A 189 -8.36 -18.42 -8.05
C GLU A 189 -9.33 -17.31 -8.52
N LEU A 190 -8.85 -16.29 -9.25
CA LEU A 190 -9.71 -15.29 -9.88
C LEU A 190 -10.73 -15.87 -10.87
N LYS A 191 -10.51 -17.09 -11.36
CA LYS A 191 -11.46 -17.77 -12.27
C LYS A 191 -12.70 -18.30 -11.54
N ASN A 192 -12.65 -18.42 -10.21
CA ASN A 192 -13.73 -18.99 -9.39
C ASN A 192 -13.90 -18.20 -8.09
N LEU A 193 -14.23 -16.91 -8.21
CA LEU A 193 -14.40 -16.03 -7.05
C LEU A 193 -15.59 -16.43 -6.19
N ASP A 194 -16.63 -17.06 -6.74
CA ASP A 194 -17.75 -17.61 -5.96
C ASP A 194 -17.26 -18.57 -4.89
N TYR A 195 -16.42 -19.54 -5.27
CA TYR A 195 -15.85 -20.47 -4.29
C TYR A 195 -14.87 -19.78 -3.33
N PHE A 196 -13.86 -19.07 -3.87
CA PHE A 196 -12.75 -18.58 -3.05
C PHE A 196 -13.07 -17.34 -2.23
N LEU A 197 -14.06 -16.55 -2.62
CA LEU A 197 -14.43 -15.33 -1.91
C LEU A 197 -15.74 -15.49 -1.14
N LEU A 198 -16.80 -16.03 -1.75
CA LEU A 198 -18.08 -16.21 -1.05
C LEU A 198 -18.02 -17.40 -0.09
N LYS A 199 -17.86 -18.62 -0.63
CA LYS A 199 -17.93 -19.85 0.18
C LYS A 199 -16.83 -19.90 1.25
N GLN A 200 -15.60 -19.56 0.88
CA GLN A 200 -14.49 -19.49 1.84
C GLN A 200 -14.60 -18.28 2.78
N GLY A 201 -15.10 -17.15 2.31
CA GLY A 201 -15.37 -15.95 3.13
C GLY A 201 -16.32 -16.25 4.27
N GLU A 202 -17.47 -16.84 3.95
CA GLU A 202 -18.46 -17.26 4.93
C GLU A 202 -17.95 -18.33 5.87
N ARG A 203 -17.21 -19.32 5.35
CA ARG A 203 -16.61 -20.36 6.21
C ARG A 203 -15.64 -19.73 7.22
N LEU A 204 -14.80 -18.80 6.77
CA LEU A 204 -13.83 -18.13 7.63
C LEU A 204 -14.52 -17.19 8.63
N SER A 205 -15.58 -16.49 8.25
CA SER A 205 -16.32 -15.57 9.13
C SER A 205 -16.92 -16.29 10.34
N ARG A 206 -17.35 -17.56 10.17
CA ARG A 206 -17.87 -18.41 11.26
C ARG A 206 -16.77 -18.95 12.18
N SER A 207 -15.51 -18.92 11.74
CA SER A 207 -14.38 -19.44 12.51
C SER A 207 -14.18 -18.67 13.83
N ARG A 208 -13.57 -19.33 14.81
CA ARG A 208 -13.20 -18.70 16.09
C ARG A 208 -12.22 -17.53 15.90
N ILE A 209 -11.40 -17.58 14.85
CA ILE A 209 -10.41 -16.55 14.53
C ILE A 209 -11.12 -15.25 14.14
N ALA A 210 -12.01 -15.30 13.15
CA ALA A 210 -12.76 -14.13 12.71
C ALA A 210 -13.67 -13.57 13.81
N ARG A 211 -14.40 -14.42 14.54
CA ARG A 211 -15.28 -13.96 15.64
C ARG A 211 -14.53 -13.28 16.79
N LYS A 212 -13.29 -13.69 17.08
CA LYS A 212 -12.47 -13.08 18.14
C LYS A 212 -11.59 -11.94 17.64
N PHE A 213 -11.48 -11.74 16.33
CA PHE A 213 -10.65 -10.69 15.75
C PHE A 213 -11.28 -9.32 16.04
N ARG A 214 -10.52 -8.42 16.68
CA ARG A 214 -10.98 -7.05 16.96
C ARG A 214 -10.15 -6.07 16.15
N VAL A 215 -10.65 -5.67 14.99
CA VAL A 215 -9.93 -4.77 14.06
C VAL A 215 -9.47 -3.47 14.72
N SER A 216 -10.28 -2.93 15.64
CA SER A 216 -9.96 -1.71 16.41
C SER A 216 -8.68 -1.82 17.25
N LYS A 217 -8.25 -3.02 17.64
CA LYS A 217 -6.98 -3.22 18.35
C LYS A 217 -5.75 -3.12 17.46
N TRP A 218 -5.94 -3.09 16.14
CA TRP A 218 -4.87 -3.08 15.15
C TRP A 218 -4.70 -1.73 14.45
N ILE A 219 -5.75 -0.90 14.45
CA ILE A 219 -5.75 0.46 13.90
C ILE A 219 -5.19 1.38 15.00
N LYS A 220 -4.08 2.07 14.69
CA LYS A 220 -3.47 3.11 15.54
C LYS A 220 -3.34 4.40 14.76
#